data_AF-A0A0B6Y4J9-F1
#
_entry.id   AF-A0A0B6Y4J9-F1
#
_cell.length_a   1.000
_cell.length_b   1.000
_cell.length_c   1.000
_cell.angle_alpha   90.00
_cell.angle_beta   90.00
_cell.angle_gamma   90.00
#
_symmetry.space_group_name_H-M   'P 1'
#
loop_
_entity.id
_entity.type
_entity.pdbx_description
1 polymer ?
#
loop_
_entity_poly.entity_id
_entity_poly.type
_entity_poly.pdbx_seq_one_letter_code
_entity_poly.pdbx_strand_id
1 'polypeptide(L)' 'FEAVRTEDKKEASVFLFEKRIADKLHKPRRREVVAETLRKDLCYLEQLKHPKILTVLHGIEECHDSLAFAAEP' A
#
# COMPACT_ATOMS: atom_id res chain seq x y z
N PHE A 1 0.26 -2.85 -9.93
CA PHE A 1 -0.68 -2.74 -11.06
C PHE A 1 -0.43 -1.40 -11.71
N GLU A 2 -0.27 -1.35 -13.03
CA GLU A 2 -0.20 -0.08 -13.76
C GLU A 2 -1.56 0.64 -13.68
N ALA A 3 -1.54 1.96 -13.52
CA ALA A 3 -2.73 2.78 -13.38
C ALA A 3 -2.50 4.18 -13.95
N VAL A 4 -3.59 4.92 -14.15
CA VAL A 4 -3.58 6.33 -14.55
C VAL A 4 -4.43 7.13 -13.57
N ARG A 5 -3.85 8.13 -12.93
CA ARG A 5 -4.56 8.98 -11.97
C ARG A 5 -5.61 9.82 -12.70
N THR A 6 -6.83 9.84 -12.17
CA THR A 6 -7.97 10.46 -12.84
C THR A 6 -7.87 11.98 -12.91
N GLU A 7 -7.28 12.60 -11.88
CA GLU A 7 -7.14 14.03 -11.66
C GLU A 7 -6.25 14.72 -12.70
N ASP A 8 -5.08 14.15 -12.99
CA ASP A 8 -4.03 14.77 -13.82
C ASP A 8 -3.57 13.89 -14.98
N LYS A 9 -4.19 12.72 -15.17
CA LYS A 9 -3.90 11.75 -16.25
C LYS A 9 -2.46 11.25 -16.28
N LYS A 10 -1.74 11.33 -15.16
CA LYS A 10 -0.38 10.79 -15.04
C LYS A 10 -0.41 9.30 -14.73
N GLU A 11 0.62 8.61 -15.22
CA GLU A 11 0.88 7.21 -14.88
C GLU A 11 1.16 7.07 -13.38
N ALA A 12 0.74 5.94 -12.83
CA ALA A 12 0.91 5.57 -11.43
C ALA A 12 1.00 4.06 -11.29
N SER A 13 1.56 3.61 -10.17
CA SER A 13 1.61 2.21 -9.78
C SER A 13 0.70 1.99 -8.56
N VAL A 14 -0.33 1.15 -8.70
CA VAL A 14 -1.22 0.73 -7.62
C VAL A 14 -0.69 -0.55 -6.97
N PHE A 15 -0.49 -0.49 -5.66
CA PHE A 15 -0.12 -1.61 -4.82
C PHE A 15 -1.37 -2.11 -4.10
N LEU A 16 -1.69 -3.40 -4.27
CA LEU A 16 -2.82 -4.05 -3.62
C LEU A 16 -2.30 -5.22 -2.80
N PHE A 17 -2.68 -5.24 -1.54
CA PHE A 17 -2.42 -6.34 -0.63
C PHE A 17 -3.74 -6.99 -0.23
N GLU A 18 -3.96 -8.23 -0.66
CA GLU A 18 -5.07 -9.06 -0.19
C GLU A 18 -4.70 -9.71 1.14
N LYS A 19 -5.45 -9.40 2.20
CA LYS A 19 -5.17 -9.84 3.57
C LYS A 19 -5.16 -11.37 3.71
N ARG A 20 -5.98 -12.06 2.91
CA ARG A 20 -6.02 -13.54 2.84
C ARG A 20 -4.67 -14.19 2.48
N ILE A 21 -3.78 -13.47 1.81
CA ILE A 21 -2.44 -13.99 1.49
C ILE A 21 -1.62 -14.18 2.77
N ALA A 22 -1.82 -13.35 3.79
CA ALA A 22 -1.16 -13.50 5.08
C ALA A 22 -1.66 -14.71 5.88
N ASP A 23 -2.84 -15.27 5.57
CA ASP A 23 -3.34 -16.49 6.22
C ASP A 23 -2.49 -17.72 5.87
N LYS A 24 -1.74 -17.67 4.76
CA LYS A 24 -0.78 -18.73 4.39
C LYS A 24 0.44 -18.78 5.31
N LEU A 25 0.64 -17.76 6.15
CA LEU A 25 1.77 -17.71 7.07
C LEU A 25 1.44 -18.52 8.34
N HIS A 26 2.30 -19.47 8.67
CA HIS A 26 2.08 -20.52 9.70
C HIS A 26 1.97 -20.04 11.17
N LYS A 27 1.76 -18.75 11.45
CA LYS A 27 1.64 -18.22 12.82
C LYS A 27 0.28 -17.55 13.04
N PRO A 28 -0.32 -17.67 14.25
CA PRO A 28 -1.59 -17.03 14.55
C PRO A 28 -1.51 -15.51 14.42
N ARG A 29 -2.65 -14.89 14.08
CA ARG A 29 -2.83 -13.43 13.95
C ARG A 29 -1.95 -12.74 12.90
N ARG A 30 -1.37 -13.50 11.95
CA ARG A 30 -0.43 -12.93 10.98
C ARG A 30 -1.09 -11.90 10.08
N ARG A 31 -2.35 -12.12 9.73
CA ARG A 31 -3.16 -11.20 8.94
C ARG A 31 -3.25 -9.83 9.60
N GLU A 32 -3.61 -9.78 10.88
CA GLU A 32 -3.71 -8.52 11.62
C GLU A 32 -2.35 -7.84 11.76
N VAL A 33 -1.30 -8.61 12.07
CA VAL A 33 0.07 -8.09 12.22
C VAL A 33 0.58 -7.48 10.91
N VAL A 34 0.43 -8.19 9.79
CA VAL A 34 0.89 -7.68 8.48
C VAL A 34 0.10 -6.44 8.08
N ALA A 35 -1.22 -6.43 8.27
CA ALA A 35 -2.04 -5.26 7.97
C ALA A 35 -1.66 -4.04 8.84
N GLU A 36 -1.34 -4.25 10.12
CA GLU A 36 -0.89 -3.17 11.00
C GLU A 36 0.51 -2.66 10.65
N THR A 37 1.44 -3.55 10.30
CA THR A 37 2.77 -3.18 9.80
C THR A 37 2.66 -2.35 8.53
N LEU A 38 1.90 -2.80 7.53
CA LEU A 38 1.71 -2.06 6.28
C LEU A 38 1.10 -0.67 6.51
N ARG A 39 0.13 -0.53 7.41
CA ARG A 39 -0.44 0.77 7.79
C ARG A 39 0.62 1.71 8.36
N LYS A 40 1.46 1.23 9.28
CA LYS A 40 2.54 2.02 9.88
C LYS A 40 3.58 2.41 8.85
N ASP A 41 4.04 1.45 8.08
CA ASP A 41 5.09 1.66 7.06
C ASP A 41 4.65 2.66 6.00
N LEU A 42 3.38 2.63 5.57
CA LEU A 42 2.86 3.61 4.61
C LEU A 42 2.73 5.01 5.21
N CYS A 43 2.29 5.13 6.47
CA CYS A 43 2.29 6.42 7.17
C CYS A 43 3.72 7.01 7.31
N TYR A 44 4.74 6.16 7.51
CA TYR A 44 6.13 6.60 7.47
C TYR A 44 6.57 6.99 6.06
N LEU A 45 6.22 6.19 5.05
CA LEU A 45 6.59 6.44 3.66
C LEU A 45 6.03 7.77 3.14
N GLU A 46 4.79 8.11 3.49
CA GLU A 46 4.16 9.39 3.14
C GLU A 46 4.89 10.62 3.73
N GLN A 47 5.58 10.44 4.87
CA GLN A 47 6.35 11.49 5.52
C GLN A 47 7.77 11.64 4.93
N LEU A 48 8.29 10.59 4.28
CA LEU A 48 9.61 10.60 3.67
C LEU A 48 9.57 11.33 2.32
N LYS A 49 10.34 12.42 2.21
CA LYS A 49 10.48 13.18 0.96
C LYS A 49 11.93 13.16 0.51
N HIS A 50 12.25 12.22 -0.39
CA HIS A 50 13.60 12.09 -0.94
C HIS A 50 13.54 11.54 -2.38
N PRO A 51 14.32 12.07 -3.33
CA PRO A 51 14.26 11.68 -4.76
C PRO A 51 14.70 10.24 -5.06
N LYS A 52 15.11 9.47 -4.04
CA LYS A 52 15.49 8.05 -4.15
C LYS A 52 14.61 7.13 -3.31
N ILE A 53 13.52 7.66 -2.76
CA ILE A 53 12.54 6.92 -1.99
C ILE A 53 11.23 6.98 -2.76
N LEU A 54 10.52 5.85 -2.80
CA LEU A 54 9.25 5.74 -3.48
C LEU A 54 8.27 6.79 -2.95
N THR A 55 7.74 7.61 -3.85
CA THR A 55 6.78 8.66 -3.49
C THR A 55 5.34 8.15 -3.58
N VAL A 56 4.60 8.25 -2.48
CA VAL A 56 3.16 7.93 -2.42
C VAL A 56 2.36 9.05 -3.11
N LEU A 57 1.55 8.69 -4.08
CA LEU A 57 0.67 9.59 -4.85
C LEU A 57 -0.77 9.60 -4.33
N HIS A 58 -1.26 8.46 -3.84
CA HIS A 58 -2.54 8.30 -3.15
C HIS A 58 -2.32 7.42 -1.94
N GLY A 59 -2.79 7.88 -0.77
CA GLY A 59 -2.55 7.21 0.50
C GLY A 59 -3.24 5.85 0.63
N ILE A 60 -3.16 5.29 1.83
CA ILE A 60 -3.72 3.96 2.09
C ILE A 60 -5.26 3.96 2.10
N GLU A 61 -5.84 3.07 1.32
CA GLU A 61 -7.26 2.71 1.34
C GLU A 61 -7.41 1.31 1.92
N GLU A 62 -8.28 1.15 2.93
CA GLU A 62 -8.47 -0.12 3.63
C GLU A 62 -9.91 -0.62 3.52
N CYS A 63 -10.05 -1.89 3.15
CA CYS A 63 -11.31 -2.64 3.21
C CYS A 63 -11.15 -3.84 4.15
N HIS A 64 -12.22 -4.60 4.36
CA HIS A 64 -12.19 -5.80 5.22
C HIS A 64 -11.10 -6.79 4.78
N ASP A 65 -10.98 -7.04 3.46
CA ASP A 65 -10.11 -8.08 2.90
C ASP A 65 -8.85 -7.56 2.20
N SER A 66 -8.68 -6.24 2.08
CA SER A 66 -7.58 -5.67 1.31
C SER A 66 -7.06 -4.33 1.84
N LEU A 67 -5.83 -4.02 1.48
CA LEU A 67 -5.18 -2.72 1.63
C LEU A 67 -4.65 -2.29 0.26
N ALA A 68 -4.79 -1.02 -0.10
CA ALA A 68 -4.24 -0.50 -1.34
C ALA A 68 -3.66 0.91 -1.17
N PHE A 69 -2.69 1.27 -2.01
CA PHE A 69 -2.18 2.63 -2.15
C PHE A 69 -1.64 2.84 -3.57
N ALA A 70 -1.43 4.09 -3.99
CA ALA A 70 -0.80 4.40 -5.27
C ALA A 70 0.50 5.16 -5.08
N ALA A 71 1.50 4.84 -5.89
CA ALA A 71 2.80 5.51 -5.91
C ALA A 71 3.21 5.90 -7.34
N GLU A 72 4.36 6.55 -7.46
CA GLU A 72 4.98 6.83 -8.75
C GLU A 72 5.15 5.53 -9.59
N PRO A 73 5.02 5.63 -10.93
CA PRO A 73 5.04 4.48 -11.83
C PRO A 73 6.34 3.68 -11.76
#